data_AF-A0A1Y2SIC2-F1
#
_entry.id   AF-A0A1Y2SIC2-F1
#
_cell.length_a   1.000
_cell.length_b   1.000
_cell.length_c   1.000
_cell.angle_alpha   90.00
_cell.angle_beta   90.00
_cell.angle_gamma   90.00
#
_symmetry.space_group_name_H-M   'P 1'
#
loop_
_entity.id
_entity.type
_entity.pdbx_description
1 polymer ?
#
loop_
_entity_poly.entity_id
_entity_poly.type
_entity_poly.pdbx_seq_one_letter_code
_entity_poly.pdbx_strand_id
1 'polypeptide(L)'
;MYSLKHKEEKKNQSSHPTQDAVNDSHPITSKIAELRKNFQQPDAQTVRPRVAPRPLAFRPQAPLRTEPFQQTMKSPVASEPVTPANTTINSSTRTSTKTTTGDTQTPKAAPAPTSTPASTNSVKKPFTLYRADNRSFDELQKSSPEGFKAWVHLDSEKARKFASVFMGNDNVESLPKHIIDEINKWKKGGTPKLSDLSTFIKYTKDRSTVWVSTAVNTEAGGQSAGAPLYEISMELYEFEVDKGKLVPLPNGRTRNMKPSILLNAQNLEDATIIALNHGPVDDAEISFLTTIPMKKLNPYRR
;
A
#
# COMPACT_ATOMS: atom_id res chain seq x y z
N MET A 1 -67.58 29.41 35.42
CA MET A 1 -66.45 29.27 34.48
C MET A 1 -66.93 29.66 33.09
N TYR A 2 -66.09 30.43 32.39
CA TYR A 2 -66.22 31.06 31.06
C TYR A 2 -66.88 30.14 29.99
N SER A 3 -67.82 30.56 29.13
CA SER A 3 -67.96 31.71 28.20
C SER A 3 -67.41 31.44 26.79
N LEU A 4 -68.29 31.71 25.79
CA LEU A 4 -68.07 31.99 24.34
C LEU A 4 -67.67 30.80 23.44
N LYS A 5 -68.06 30.71 22.15
CA LYS A 5 -69.15 31.23 21.30
C LYS A 5 -68.92 30.57 19.92
N HIS A 6 -69.99 30.40 19.15
CA HIS A 6 -70.04 30.04 17.72
C HIS A 6 -68.93 30.61 16.82
N LYS A 7 -68.57 29.92 15.72
CA LYS A 7 -69.02 30.31 14.36
C LYS A 7 -68.62 29.34 13.24
N GLU A 8 -69.57 29.25 12.32
CA GLU A 8 -69.61 28.74 10.94
C GLU A 8 -68.44 29.07 9.99
N GLU A 9 -68.22 28.10 9.07
CA GLU A 9 -68.27 28.23 7.59
C GLU A 9 -67.32 29.22 6.88
N LYS A 10 -66.47 28.71 5.96
CA LYS A 10 -66.59 28.96 4.50
C LYS A 10 -65.44 28.36 3.68
N LYS A 11 -65.88 27.70 2.61
CA LYS A 11 -65.17 27.33 1.39
C LYS A 11 -64.81 28.61 0.60
N ASN A 12 -63.62 28.68 0.00
CA ASN A 12 -63.43 29.34 -1.31
C ASN A 12 -62.07 29.03 -1.96
N GLN A 13 -62.15 28.81 -3.28
CA GLN A 13 -61.08 28.78 -4.28
C GLN A 13 -60.38 30.14 -4.40
N SER A 14 -59.10 30.15 -4.82
CA SER A 14 -58.53 31.12 -5.78
C SER A 14 -57.07 30.70 -6.08
N SER A 15 -56.75 30.25 -7.29
CA SER A 15 -56.20 31.01 -8.45
C SER A 15 -54.67 31.12 -8.46
N HIS A 16 -54.10 30.64 -9.58
CA HIS A 16 -52.73 30.87 -10.05
C HIS A 16 -52.30 32.34 -9.99
N PRO A 17 -50.97 32.56 -10.01
CA PRO A 17 -50.44 33.33 -11.12
C PRO A 17 -49.22 32.67 -11.81
N THR A 18 -49.14 32.93 -13.11
CA THR A 18 -48.01 32.68 -14.01
C THR A 18 -47.12 33.93 -14.06
N GLN A 19 -45.80 33.75 -14.10
CA GLN A 19 -44.73 34.61 -14.67
C GLN A 19 -43.38 34.11 -14.13
N ASP A 20 -42.21 34.28 -14.75
CA ASP A 20 -41.74 34.33 -16.14
C ASP A 20 -40.22 34.05 -16.05
N ALA A 21 -39.59 33.71 -17.16
CA ALA A 21 -38.22 33.18 -17.28
C ALA A 21 -37.08 34.08 -16.77
N VAL A 22 -35.99 33.47 -16.25
CA VAL A 22 -34.57 33.86 -16.49
C VAL A 22 -33.63 32.65 -16.36
N ASN A 23 -32.73 32.53 -17.34
CA ASN A 23 -31.54 31.68 -17.46
C ASN A 23 -30.70 31.49 -16.16
N ASP A 24 -30.13 30.31 -15.94
CA ASP A 24 -28.70 30.08 -16.28
C ASP A 24 -28.23 28.62 -16.04
N SER A 25 -27.36 28.22 -16.95
CA SER A 25 -26.48 27.04 -17.06
C SER A 25 -26.18 26.17 -15.82
N HIS A 26 -26.25 24.84 -15.98
CA HIS A 26 -25.09 23.95 -15.80
C HIS A 26 -25.34 22.50 -16.34
N PRO A 27 -24.50 21.98 -17.25
CA PRO A 27 -24.62 20.62 -17.79
C PRO A 27 -23.68 19.64 -17.06
N ILE A 28 -24.15 18.94 -16.02
CA ILE A 28 -23.37 17.84 -15.40
C ILE A 28 -24.27 16.63 -15.06
N THR A 29 -25.17 16.25 -15.97
CA THR A 29 -26.00 15.06 -15.76
C THR A 29 -26.07 14.09 -16.95
N SER A 30 -25.53 14.46 -18.13
CA SER A 30 -25.56 13.56 -19.30
C SER A 30 -24.45 12.49 -19.36
N LYS A 31 -23.34 12.60 -18.61
CA LYS A 31 -22.23 11.64 -18.73
C LYS A 31 -22.40 10.33 -17.96
N ILE A 32 -23.33 10.24 -17.00
CA ILE A 32 -23.56 9.01 -16.22
C ILE A 32 -24.66 8.13 -16.86
N ALA A 33 -25.58 8.71 -17.63
CA ALA A 33 -26.62 7.95 -18.34
C ALA A 33 -26.11 7.23 -19.60
N GLU A 34 -25.03 7.73 -20.23
CA GLU A 34 -24.45 7.13 -21.44
C GLU A 34 -23.55 5.91 -21.16
N LEU A 35 -22.98 5.78 -19.96
CA LEU A 35 -22.13 4.65 -19.57
C LEU A 35 -22.91 3.37 -19.20
N ARG A 36 -24.24 3.44 -19.07
CA ARG A 36 -25.10 2.28 -18.75
C ARG A 36 -25.75 1.62 -19.97
N LYS A 37 -25.52 2.13 -21.18
CA LYS A 37 -26.13 1.57 -22.41
C LYS A 37 -25.26 0.54 -23.16
N ASN A 38 -24.03 0.29 -22.73
CA ASN A 38 -23.11 -0.65 -23.38
C ASN A 38 -23.03 -2.05 -22.72
N PHE A 39 -23.93 -2.36 -21.77
CA PHE A 39 -23.98 -3.68 -21.11
C PHE A 39 -25.33 -4.39 -21.27
N GLN A 40 -26.00 -4.20 -22.40
CA GLN A 40 -27.05 -5.12 -22.85
C GLN A 40 -26.45 -6.07 -23.90
N GLN A 41 -26.02 -7.25 -23.44
CA GLN A 41 -25.86 -8.40 -24.33
C GLN A 41 -27.26 -8.92 -24.70
N PRO A 42 -27.57 -9.15 -25.98
CA PRO A 42 -28.64 -10.04 -26.37
C PRO A 42 -28.19 -11.50 -26.32
N ASP A 43 -29.11 -12.36 -25.89
CA ASP A 43 -29.00 -13.80 -25.83
C ASP A 43 -28.74 -14.47 -27.20
N ALA A 44 -28.12 -15.64 -27.10
CA ALA A 44 -28.09 -16.77 -28.04
C ALA A 44 -27.36 -16.60 -29.39
N GLN A 45 -26.25 -17.34 -29.55
CA GLN A 45 -26.22 -18.52 -30.43
C GLN A 45 -24.90 -19.29 -30.31
N THR A 46 -25.04 -20.58 -29.99
CA THR A 46 -23.98 -21.59 -30.05
C THR A 46 -23.62 -21.86 -31.50
N VAL A 47 -22.46 -21.37 -31.95
CA VAL A 47 -21.82 -21.84 -33.19
C VAL A 47 -20.42 -22.33 -32.83
N ARG A 48 -20.24 -23.65 -32.88
CA ARG A 48 -18.93 -24.30 -32.73
C ARG A 48 -18.02 -23.86 -33.89
N PRO A 49 -16.79 -23.35 -33.64
CA PRO A 49 -15.84 -23.14 -34.71
C PRO A 49 -15.37 -24.49 -35.27
N ARG A 50 -15.40 -24.60 -36.60
CA ARG A 50 -14.99 -25.74 -37.41
C ARG A 50 -13.48 -25.94 -37.28
N VAL A 51 -13.07 -27.09 -36.74
CA VAL A 51 -11.68 -27.52 -36.65
C VAL A 51 -11.12 -27.69 -38.06
N ALA A 52 -10.10 -26.91 -38.42
CA ALA A 52 -9.35 -27.10 -39.66
C ALA A 52 -8.37 -28.29 -39.53
N PRO A 53 -8.16 -29.08 -40.59
CA PRO A 53 -7.32 -30.26 -40.54
C PRO A 53 -5.83 -29.89 -40.43
N ARG A 54 -5.14 -30.69 -39.62
CA ARG A 54 -3.70 -30.65 -39.32
C ARG A 54 -2.87 -31.05 -40.57
N PRO A 55 -1.93 -30.22 -41.06
CA PRO A 55 -0.90 -30.68 -41.99
C PRO A 55 0.20 -31.42 -41.24
N LEU A 56 0.52 -32.63 -41.68
CA LEU A 56 1.68 -33.40 -41.25
C LEU A 56 2.91 -33.01 -42.10
N ALA A 57 3.96 -32.61 -41.38
CA ALA A 57 5.38 -32.94 -41.56
C ALA A 57 6.25 -32.30 -42.68
N PHE A 58 7.51 -32.05 -42.25
CA PHE A 58 8.75 -31.68 -42.97
C PHE A 58 8.85 -30.21 -43.43
N ARG A 59 9.84 -29.40 -43.00
CA ARG A 59 11.31 -29.60 -43.05
C ARG A 59 12.01 -28.51 -42.20
N PRO A 60 13.23 -28.72 -41.65
CA PRO A 60 13.89 -27.75 -40.78
C PRO A 60 14.64 -26.68 -41.59
N GLN A 61 14.49 -25.40 -41.21
CA GLN A 61 15.39 -24.31 -41.61
C GLN A 61 16.07 -23.69 -40.39
N ALA A 62 17.33 -23.32 -40.62
CA ALA A 62 18.36 -22.87 -39.70
C ALA A 62 18.01 -21.57 -38.93
N PRO A 63 18.69 -21.31 -37.80
CA PRO A 63 18.35 -20.20 -36.91
C PRO A 63 18.73 -18.84 -37.51
N LEU A 64 17.74 -17.95 -37.58
CA LEU A 64 17.95 -16.52 -37.76
C LEU A 64 18.57 -15.95 -36.49
N ARG A 65 19.84 -15.59 -36.66
CA ARG A 65 20.74 -14.84 -35.79
C ARG A 65 20.06 -13.55 -35.29
N THR A 66 19.57 -13.57 -34.05
CA THR A 66 19.28 -12.36 -33.29
C THR A 66 20.58 -11.82 -32.70
N GLU A 67 21.03 -10.70 -33.25
CA GLU A 67 22.13 -9.89 -32.72
C GLU A 67 21.81 -9.42 -31.28
N PRO A 68 22.77 -9.49 -30.34
CA PRO A 68 22.58 -8.95 -29.01
C PRO A 68 22.69 -7.43 -29.04
N PHE A 69 21.67 -6.75 -28.53
CA PHE A 69 21.73 -5.34 -28.14
C PHE A 69 22.85 -5.15 -27.11
N GLN A 70 24.01 -4.66 -27.54
CA GLN A 70 25.06 -4.19 -26.64
C GLN A 70 24.63 -2.84 -26.07
N GLN A 71 24.16 -2.83 -24.82
CA GLN A 71 24.11 -1.62 -24.02
C GLN A 71 25.53 -1.28 -23.55
N THR A 72 26.07 -0.19 -24.07
CA THR A 72 27.29 0.45 -23.60
C THR A 72 27.05 1.06 -22.21
N MET A 73 27.41 0.31 -21.17
CA MET A 73 27.59 0.88 -19.83
C MET A 73 28.86 1.75 -19.84
N LYS A 74 28.69 3.07 -19.71
CA LYS A 74 29.79 3.99 -19.38
C LYS A 74 30.21 3.72 -17.93
N SER A 75 31.45 3.29 -17.74
CA SER A 75 32.11 3.19 -16.44
C SER A 75 32.24 4.58 -15.79
N PRO A 76 31.94 4.74 -14.49
CA PRO A 76 32.41 5.89 -13.74
C PRO A 76 33.88 5.69 -13.33
N VAL A 77 34.62 6.78 -13.50
CA VAL A 77 36.03 6.99 -13.18
C VAL A 77 36.29 6.79 -11.69
N ALA A 78 37.40 6.11 -11.41
CA ALA A 78 37.98 5.91 -10.09
C ALA A 78 38.34 7.25 -9.42
N SER A 79 38.06 7.37 -8.13
CA SER A 79 38.67 8.38 -7.27
C SER A 79 39.39 7.65 -6.14
N GLU A 80 40.71 7.83 -6.13
CA GLU A 80 41.63 7.33 -5.11
C GLU A 80 41.49 8.08 -3.77
N PRO A 81 41.96 7.47 -2.66
CA PRO A 81 41.85 8.00 -1.31
C PRO A 81 43.01 8.94 -0.97
N VAL A 82 42.73 10.01 -0.21
CA VAL A 82 43.77 10.80 0.46
C VAL A 82 43.54 10.74 1.98
N THR A 83 44.58 10.28 2.65
CA THR A 83 44.82 10.02 4.07
C THR A 83 44.81 11.33 4.91
N PRO A 84 44.71 11.24 6.26
CA PRO A 84 44.43 12.38 7.12
C PRO A 84 45.70 13.11 7.58
N ALA A 85 45.58 14.42 7.78
CA ALA A 85 46.60 15.22 8.44
C ALA A 85 46.21 15.52 9.89
N ASN A 86 47.07 15.10 10.80
CA ASN A 86 47.17 15.53 12.19
C ASN A 86 47.21 17.06 12.30
N THR A 87 46.56 17.62 13.32
CA THR A 87 47.09 18.79 14.04
C THR A 87 46.70 18.70 15.51
N THR A 88 47.70 18.34 16.30
CA THR A 88 47.83 18.54 17.75
C THR A 88 47.89 20.04 18.06
N ILE A 89 47.44 20.44 19.26
CA ILE A 89 48.12 21.34 20.23
C ILE A 89 47.12 22.18 21.05
N ASN A 90 47.12 21.87 22.37
CA ASN A 90 46.99 22.73 23.57
C ASN A 90 45.69 23.48 23.87
N SER A 91 45.33 23.83 25.12
CA SER A 91 45.69 23.45 26.50
C SER A 91 44.83 24.34 27.42
N SER A 92 44.38 23.78 28.56
CA SER A 92 44.02 24.50 29.81
C SER A 92 42.76 25.40 29.76
N THR A 93 41.87 25.48 30.76
CA THR A 93 42.05 25.64 32.22
C THR A 93 40.77 25.29 32.98
N ARG A 94 40.94 24.77 34.21
CA ARG A 94 40.17 24.97 35.47
C ARG A 94 38.92 25.89 35.39
N THR A 95 37.82 25.64 36.11
CA THR A 95 37.75 25.77 37.59
C THR A 95 36.44 25.20 38.15
N SER A 96 36.51 24.83 39.42
CA SER A 96 35.59 24.15 40.32
C SER A 96 34.27 24.86 40.70
N THR A 97 33.38 24.06 41.31
CA THR A 97 32.45 24.35 42.43
C THR A 97 31.26 25.30 42.19
N LYS A 98 30.03 24.83 42.47
CA LYS A 98 29.39 25.02 43.79
C LYS A 98 28.04 24.27 43.91
N THR A 99 27.91 23.59 45.05
CA THR A 99 26.72 23.03 45.70
C THR A 99 25.64 24.09 45.95
N THR A 100 24.37 23.77 45.71
CA THR A 100 23.25 24.31 46.50
C THR A 100 22.15 23.26 46.65
N THR A 101 22.01 22.84 47.90
CA THR A 101 20.91 22.09 48.52
C THR A 101 19.64 22.94 48.57
N GLY A 102 18.48 22.32 48.38
CA GLY A 102 17.18 22.94 48.56
C GLY A 102 16.05 21.91 48.49
N ASP A 103 15.80 21.24 49.62
CA ASP A 103 14.54 20.55 49.90
C ASP A 103 13.36 21.52 49.80
N THR A 104 12.19 21.03 49.38
CA THR A 104 10.89 21.15 50.10
C THR A 104 9.70 20.73 49.22
N GLN A 105 9.02 19.66 49.69
CA GLN A 105 7.60 19.34 49.61
C GLN A 105 6.91 18.94 48.28
N THR A 106 6.73 17.63 48.21
CA THR A 106 5.51 16.87 47.92
C THR A 106 4.17 17.62 48.01
N PRO A 107 3.32 17.50 46.97
CA PRO A 107 1.89 17.30 47.17
C PRO A 107 1.48 15.91 46.69
N LYS A 108 0.77 15.22 47.58
CA LYS A 108 0.08 13.95 47.41
C LYS A 108 -1.01 14.09 46.34
N ALA A 109 -0.71 13.68 45.10
CA ALA A 109 -1.70 13.49 44.04
C ALA A 109 -2.17 12.04 44.03
N ALA A 110 -3.49 11.85 43.95
CA ALA A 110 -4.17 10.58 43.92
C ALA A 110 -3.64 9.65 42.81
N PRO A 111 -3.59 8.32 43.02
CA PRO A 111 -3.23 7.39 41.97
C PRO A 111 -4.29 7.48 40.86
N ALA A 112 -3.86 7.98 39.70
CA ALA A 112 -4.62 7.86 38.46
C ALA A 112 -4.91 6.36 38.23
N PRO A 113 -6.11 6.01 37.72
CA PRO A 113 -6.37 4.63 37.32
C PRO A 113 -5.40 4.29 36.20
N THR A 114 -4.42 3.45 36.52
CA THR A 114 -3.60 2.75 35.54
C THR A 114 -4.56 1.94 34.68
N SER A 115 -4.96 2.52 33.56
CA SER A 115 -5.59 1.80 32.47
C SER A 115 -4.53 0.87 31.90
N THR A 116 -4.44 -0.32 32.50
CA THR A 116 -3.81 -1.48 31.87
C THR A 116 -4.39 -1.56 30.46
N PRO A 117 -3.59 -1.38 29.39
CA PRO A 117 -4.09 -1.62 28.05
C PRO A 117 -4.49 -3.10 28.03
N ALA A 118 -5.77 -3.35 27.80
CA ALA A 118 -6.27 -4.69 27.58
C ALA A 118 -5.36 -5.35 26.54
N SER A 119 -4.67 -6.41 26.95
CA SER A 119 -3.83 -7.23 26.10
C SER A 119 -4.74 -7.82 25.02
N THR A 120 -4.88 -7.10 23.91
CA THR A 120 -5.49 -7.64 22.71
C THR A 120 -4.52 -8.72 22.23
N ASN A 121 -4.95 -9.98 22.26
CA ASN A 121 -4.16 -11.15 21.86
C ASN A 121 -3.82 -11.07 20.37
N SER A 122 -2.87 -10.21 20.02
CA SER A 122 -2.27 -10.17 18.70
C SER A 122 -1.33 -11.37 18.61
N VAL A 123 -1.59 -12.25 17.65
CA VAL A 123 -0.81 -13.47 17.40
C VAL A 123 -0.18 -13.32 16.02
N LYS A 124 1.11 -13.64 15.91
CA LYS A 124 1.77 -13.72 14.60
C LYS A 124 1.20 -14.91 13.82
N LYS A 125 1.00 -14.71 12.52
CA LYS A 125 0.55 -15.75 11.61
C LYS A 125 1.67 -16.10 10.63
N PRO A 126 1.86 -17.38 10.30
CA PRO A 126 2.72 -17.77 9.19
C PRO A 126 2.09 -17.37 7.86
N PHE A 127 2.90 -16.84 6.96
CA PHE A 127 2.58 -16.55 5.57
C PHE A 127 3.60 -17.26 4.68
N THR A 128 3.08 -18.01 3.71
CA THR A 128 3.84 -18.56 2.59
C THR A 128 3.38 -17.82 1.34
N LEU A 129 4.30 -17.09 0.72
CA LEU A 129 4.03 -16.23 -0.42
C LEU A 129 4.93 -16.60 -1.59
N TYR A 130 4.52 -16.22 -2.79
CA TYR A 130 5.21 -16.55 -4.01
C TYR A 130 5.47 -15.32 -4.85
N ARG A 131 6.65 -15.27 -5.47
CA ARG A 131 7.02 -14.20 -6.41
C ARG A 131 7.77 -14.80 -7.58
N ALA A 132 7.32 -14.49 -8.79
CA ALA A 132 8.09 -14.72 -10.00
C ALA A 132 9.09 -13.58 -10.20
N ASP A 133 10.34 -13.90 -10.54
CA ASP A 133 11.38 -12.92 -10.89
C ASP A 133 12.27 -13.51 -11.99
N ASN A 134 12.67 -12.70 -12.96
CA ASN A 134 13.44 -13.18 -14.12
C ASN A 134 14.89 -13.52 -13.78
N ARG A 135 15.38 -13.08 -12.61
CA ARG A 135 16.69 -13.47 -12.10
C ARG A 135 16.58 -14.87 -11.50
N SER A 136 17.61 -15.69 -11.70
CA SER A 136 17.84 -16.90 -10.90
C SER A 136 18.23 -16.55 -9.47
N PHE A 137 18.16 -17.54 -8.56
CA PHE A 137 18.44 -17.31 -7.13
C PHE A 137 19.88 -16.79 -6.92
N ASP A 138 20.85 -17.35 -7.64
CA ASP A 138 22.25 -16.93 -7.58
C ASP A 138 22.45 -15.50 -8.12
N GLU A 139 21.77 -15.14 -9.20
CA GLU A 139 21.81 -13.78 -9.75
C GLU A 139 21.16 -12.77 -8.79
N LEU A 140 20.04 -13.14 -8.17
CA LEU A 140 19.39 -12.32 -7.15
C LEU A 140 20.32 -12.09 -5.96
N GLN A 141 20.97 -13.15 -5.46
CA GLN A 141 21.88 -13.06 -4.33
C GLN A 141 23.11 -12.18 -4.62
N LYS A 142 23.59 -12.17 -5.87
CA LYS A 142 24.69 -11.31 -6.33
C LYS A 142 24.26 -9.86 -6.55
N SER A 143 23.12 -9.65 -7.20
CA SER A 143 22.65 -8.31 -7.61
C SER A 143 21.85 -7.57 -6.54
N SER A 144 21.28 -8.29 -5.58
CA SER A 144 20.45 -7.76 -4.49
C SER A 144 20.64 -8.62 -3.23
N PRO A 145 21.83 -8.60 -2.60
CA PRO A 145 22.16 -9.47 -1.46
C PRO A 145 21.23 -9.29 -0.26
N GLU A 146 20.59 -8.13 -0.14
CA GLU A 146 19.60 -7.83 0.88
C GLU A 146 18.19 -8.42 0.58
N GLY A 147 17.94 -8.88 -0.65
CA GLY A 147 16.68 -9.49 -1.09
C GLY A 147 15.89 -8.61 -2.06
N PHE A 148 14.57 -8.79 -2.12
CA PHE A 148 13.74 -8.04 -3.07
C PHE A 148 13.47 -6.61 -2.60
N LYS A 149 13.80 -5.65 -3.44
CA LYS A 149 13.48 -4.22 -3.28
C LYS A 149 12.52 -3.74 -4.35
N ALA A 150 11.72 -2.75 -3.99
CA ALA A 150 10.95 -1.97 -4.94
C ALA A 150 11.87 -1.12 -5.84
N TRP A 151 11.36 -0.65 -6.97
CA TRP A 151 12.09 0.25 -7.87
C TRP A 151 12.50 1.55 -7.17
N VAL A 152 11.58 2.14 -6.41
CA VAL A 152 11.88 3.24 -5.50
C VAL A 152 11.87 2.70 -4.08
N HIS A 153 13.07 2.50 -3.52
CA HIS A 153 13.22 1.88 -2.21
C HIS A 153 12.78 2.82 -1.08
N LEU A 154 11.86 2.33 -0.24
CA LEU A 154 11.59 2.88 1.08
C LEU A 154 12.32 2.03 2.12
N ASP A 155 13.18 2.68 2.90
CA ASP A 155 13.68 2.09 4.14
C ASP A 155 12.53 1.96 5.16
N SER A 156 12.79 1.29 6.29
CA SER A 156 11.75 1.04 7.31
C SER A 156 11.15 2.35 7.84
N GLU A 157 11.94 3.42 7.97
CA GLU A 157 11.45 4.70 8.48
C GLU A 157 10.48 5.36 7.52
N LYS A 158 10.83 5.45 6.23
CA LYS A 158 9.96 5.98 5.19
C LYS A 158 8.73 5.10 4.98
N ALA A 159 8.88 3.77 5.05
CA ALA A 159 7.75 2.86 4.94
C ALA A 159 6.76 3.03 6.11
N ARG A 160 7.26 3.20 7.35
CA ARG A 160 6.42 3.55 8.51
C ARG A 160 5.70 4.87 8.31
N LYS A 161 6.42 5.91 7.85
CA LYS A 161 5.82 7.21 7.57
C LYS A 161 4.76 7.13 6.48
N PHE A 162 4.99 6.35 5.42
CA PHE A 162 4.00 6.14 4.38
C PHE A 162 2.77 5.39 4.90
N ALA A 163 2.96 4.33 5.69
CA ALA A 163 1.87 3.57 6.29
C ALA A 163 1.06 4.38 7.31
N SER A 164 1.70 5.28 8.06
CA SER A 164 1.02 6.09 9.10
C SER A 164 0.03 7.10 8.51
N VAL A 165 0.14 7.44 7.21
CA VAL A 165 -0.83 8.28 6.50
C VAL A 165 -2.24 7.69 6.56
N PHE A 166 -2.35 6.36 6.42
CA PHE A 166 -3.64 5.66 6.50
C PHE A 166 -4.18 5.57 7.92
N MET A 167 -3.35 5.89 8.90
CA MET A 167 -3.71 6.04 10.31
C MET A 167 -4.03 7.50 10.69
N GLY A 168 -4.04 8.41 9.70
CA GLY A 168 -4.35 9.83 9.91
C GLY A 168 -3.14 10.72 10.19
N ASN A 169 -1.92 10.22 10.01
CA ASN A 169 -0.71 11.05 10.16
C ASN A 169 -0.51 11.93 8.91
N ASP A 170 -0.32 13.24 9.12
CA ASP A 170 -0.11 14.19 8.04
C ASP A 170 1.35 14.42 7.66
N ASN A 171 2.30 13.96 8.48
CA ASN A 171 3.72 14.12 8.21
C ASN A 171 4.15 13.19 7.07
N VAL A 172 4.32 13.77 5.88
CA VAL A 172 4.80 13.10 4.67
C VAL A 172 6.18 13.59 4.22
N GLU A 173 6.87 14.37 5.07
CA GLU A 173 8.22 14.83 4.80
C GLU A 173 9.14 13.64 4.52
N SER A 174 10.18 13.83 3.72
CA SER A 174 11.14 12.77 3.33
C SER A 174 10.60 11.58 2.51
N LEU A 175 9.29 11.52 2.22
CA LEU A 175 8.75 10.59 1.23
C LEU A 175 9.09 11.04 -0.21
N PRO A 176 9.19 10.11 -1.17
CA PRO A 176 9.38 10.48 -2.57
C PRO A 176 8.27 11.39 -3.08
N LYS A 177 8.63 12.39 -3.90
CA LYS A 177 7.67 13.41 -4.40
C LYS A 177 6.41 12.81 -5.02
N HIS A 178 6.53 11.76 -5.83
CA HIS A 178 5.39 11.12 -6.48
C HIS A 178 4.42 10.46 -5.47
N ILE A 179 4.93 9.97 -4.34
CA ILE A 179 4.10 9.44 -3.24
C ILE A 179 3.38 10.57 -2.52
N ILE A 180 4.08 11.69 -2.25
CA ILE A 180 3.47 12.88 -1.64
C ILE A 180 2.34 13.42 -2.54
N ASP A 181 2.59 13.53 -3.86
CA ASP A 181 1.61 13.99 -4.84
C ASP A 181 0.36 13.09 -4.83
N GLU A 182 0.53 11.77 -4.71
CA GLU A 182 -0.57 10.81 -4.65
C GLU A 182 -1.34 10.89 -3.32
N ILE A 183 -0.65 10.99 -2.19
CA ILE A 183 -1.27 11.20 -0.87
C ILE A 183 -2.12 12.47 -0.88
N ASN A 184 -1.60 13.56 -1.45
CA ASN A 184 -2.32 14.82 -1.55
C ASN A 184 -3.59 14.71 -2.42
N LYS A 185 -3.62 13.82 -3.42
CA LYS A 185 -4.86 13.53 -4.17
C LYS A 185 -5.88 12.82 -3.29
N TRP A 186 -5.46 11.81 -2.53
CA TRP A 186 -6.38 11.09 -1.61
C TRP A 186 -6.94 12.03 -0.55
N LYS A 187 -6.10 12.90 0.03
CA LYS A 187 -6.50 13.89 1.04
C LYS A 187 -7.57 14.86 0.56
N LYS A 188 -7.60 15.22 -0.73
CA LYS A 188 -8.69 16.03 -1.31
C LYS A 188 -10.06 15.33 -1.22
N GLY A 189 -10.08 14.00 -1.21
CA GLY A 189 -11.28 13.17 -1.04
C GLY A 189 -11.60 12.80 0.40
N GLY A 190 -10.79 13.24 1.38
CA GLY A 190 -10.93 12.91 2.81
C GLY A 190 -9.72 12.14 3.35
N THR A 191 -9.88 11.51 4.51
CA THR A 191 -8.79 10.72 5.13
C THR A 191 -8.43 9.52 4.23
N PRO A 192 -7.14 9.36 3.84
CA PRO A 192 -6.69 8.22 3.06
C PRO A 192 -7.00 6.88 3.72
N LYS A 193 -7.42 5.90 2.92
CA LYS A 193 -7.79 4.55 3.35
C LYS A 193 -6.88 3.51 2.71
N LEU A 194 -6.77 2.32 3.32
CA LEU A 194 -6.00 1.22 2.72
C LEU A 194 -6.55 0.78 1.34
N SER A 195 -7.82 1.05 1.04
CA SER A 195 -8.39 0.86 -0.30
C SER A 195 -7.76 1.76 -1.36
N ASP A 196 -7.35 2.97 -0.99
CA ASP A 196 -6.67 3.91 -1.88
C ASP A 196 -5.28 3.38 -2.23
N LEU A 197 -4.55 2.87 -1.22
CA LEU A 197 -3.26 2.20 -1.43
C LEU A 197 -3.40 0.94 -2.31
N SER A 198 -4.39 0.09 -2.03
CA SER A 198 -4.68 -1.10 -2.84
C SER A 198 -4.94 -0.73 -4.30
N THR A 199 -5.68 0.35 -4.54
CA THR A 199 -5.97 0.85 -5.89
C THR A 199 -4.70 1.36 -6.56
N PHE A 200 -3.92 2.18 -5.86
CA PHE A 200 -2.66 2.70 -6.35
C PHE A 200 -1.67 1.58 -6.73
N ILE A 201 -1.56 0.55 -5.89
CA ILE A 201 -0.75 -0.65 -6.16
C ILE A 201 -1.25 -1.37 -7.42
N LYS A 202 -2.56 -1.57 -7.54
CA LYS A 202 -3.13 -2.32 -8.66
C LYS A 202 -2.90 -1.63 -10.00
N TYR A 203 -3.00 -0.30 -10.05
CA TYR A 203 -2.98 0.46 -11.30
C TYR A 203 -1.64 1.10 -11.65
N THR A 204 -0.66 1.13 -10.73
CA THR A 204 0.69 1.59 -11.05
C THR A 204 1.52 0.44 -11.61
N LYS A 205 2.09 0.62 -12.80
CA LYS A 205 2.86 -0.40 -13.54
C LYS A 205 4.20 0.12 -14.08
N ASP A 206 4.62 1.31 -13.68
CA ASP A 206 5.87 1.91 -14.11
C ASP A 206 7.01 1.65 -13.10
N ARG A 207 8.18 2.26 -13.32
CA ARG A 207 9.35 2.13 -12.42
C ARG A 207 9.30 3.08 -11.21
N SER A 208 8.14 3.67 -10.90
CA SER A 208 7.97 4.49 -9.69
C SER A 208 7.49 3.70 -8.48
N THR A 209 7.09 2.43 -8.65
CA THR A 209 6.53 1.63 -7.56
C THR A 209 7.44 1.58 -6.34
N VAL A 210 6.84 1.75 -5.16
CA VAL A 210 7.50 1.69 -3.85
C VAL A 210 7.21 0.39 -3.10
N TRP A 211 6.74 -0.65 -3.81
CA TRP A 211 6.43 -1.96 -3.24
C TRP A 211 7.01 -3.12 -4.05
N VAL A 212 7.07 -4.27 -3.38
CA VAL A 212 7.34 -5.58 -3.99
C VAL A 212 6.08 -6.43 -3.90
N SER A 213 5.48 -6.73 -5.05
CA SER A 213 4.29 -7.59 -5.14
C SER A 213 4.65 -9.07 -4.97
N THR A 214 3.83 -9.79 -4.21
CA THR A 214 3.87 -11.25 -4.03
C THR A 214 2.44 -11.78 -4.02
N ALA A 215 2.23 -13.08 -4.24
CA ALA A 215 0.92 -13.73 -4.20
C ALA A 215 0.87 -14.81 -3.12
N VAL A 216 -0.33 -15.13 -2.65
CA VAL A 216 -0.55 -16.25 -1.70
C VAL A 216 -0.54 -17.64 -2.37
N ASN A 217 -0.44 -17.70 -3.70
CA ASN A 217 -0.46 -18.93 -4.47
C ASN A 217 0.68 -18.97 -5.50
N THR A 218 0.95 -20.17 -6.03
CA THR A 218 2.04 -20.43 -6.97
C THR A 218 1.81 -19.86 -8.37
N GLU A 219 0.60 -19.37 -8.68
CA GLU A 219 0.33 -18.68 -9.94
C GLU A 219 0.98 -17.31 -10.01
N ALA A 220 1.36 -16.73 -8.85
CA ALA A 220 2.12 -15.49 -8.76
C ALA A 220 1.53 -14.36 -9.63
N GLY A 221 0.20 -14.22 -9.62
CA GLY A 221 -0.50 -13.23 -10.45
C GLY A 221 -0.40 -13.48 -11.96
N GLY A 222 -0.28 -14.75 -12.37
CA GLY A 222 -0.12 -15.17 -13.77
C GLY A 222 1.30 -14.99 -14.32
N GLN A 223 2.27 -14.59 -13.50
CA GLN A 223 3.67 -14.37 -13.91
C GLN A 223 4.54 -15.61 -13.72
N SER A 224 3.96 -16.68 -13.23
CA SER A 224 4.71 -17.87 -12.83
C SER A 224 5.26 -18.65 -14.04
N ALA A 225 4.63 -18.55 -15.21
CA ALA A 225 5.03 -19.29 -16.40
C ALA A 225 6.37 -18.80 -16.98
N GLY A 226 7.39 -19.66 -16.96
CA GLY A 226 8.67 -19.43 -17.61
C GLY A 226 9.70 -18.61 -16.83
N ALA A 227 9.34 -18.09 -15.66
CA ALA A 227 10.24 -17.38 -14.76
C ALA A 227 10.56 -18.21 -13.51
N PRO A 228 11.77 -18.07 -12.93
CA PRO A 228 12.06 -18.57 -11.59
C PRO A 228 11.00 -18.11 -10.57
N LEU A 229 10.53 -19.06 -9.77
CA LEU A 229 9.55 -18.82 -8.71
C LEU A 229 10.25 -18.88 -7.36
N TYR A 230 9.93 -17.96 -6.48
CA TYR A 230 10.48 -17.87 -5.13
C TYR A 230 9.37 -18.05 -4.12
N GLU A 231 9.60 -18.93 -3.16
CA GLU A 231 8.80 -19.02 -1.95
C GLU A 231 9.35 -18.08 -0.89
N ILE A 232 8.45 -17.41 -0.18
CA ILE A 232 8.75 -16.42 0.84
C ILE A 232 7.99 -16.82 2.10
N SER A 233 8.73 -17.19 3.14
CA SER A 233 8.15 -17.70 4.38
C SER A 233 8.43 -16.75 5.55
N MET A 234 7.37 -16.21 6.16
CA MET A 234 7.50 -15.24 7.25
C MET A 234 6.33 -15.28 8.23
N GLU A 235 6.56 -14.72 9.43
CA GLU A 235 5.52 -14.58 10.45
C GLU A 235 5.20 -13.09 10.66
N LEU A 236 3.94 -12.73 10.45
CA LEU A 236 3.47 -11.35 10.53
C LEU A 236 2.20 -11.25 11.38
N TYR A 237 2.04 -10.14 12.07
CA TYR A 237 0.75 -9.71 12.59
C TYR A 237 -0.07 -9.09 11.47
N GLU A 238 -1.38 -9.30 11.52
CA GLU A 238 -2.32 -8.73 10.57
C GLU A 238 -3.28 -7.79 11.30
N PHE A 239 -3.52 -6.61 10.73
CA PHE A 239 -4.37 -5.59 11.32
C PHE A 239 -5.30 -4.98 10.27
N GLU A 240 -6.50 -4.61 10.68
CA GLU A 240 -7.26 -3.59 9.97
C GLU A 240 -6.94 -2.20 10.55
N VAL A 241 -7.25 -1.16 9.79
CA VAL A 241 -7.20 0.21 10.28
C VAL A 241 -8.64 0.67 10.51
N ASP A 242 -9.00 0.91 11.77
CA ASP A 242 -10.27 1.51 12.16
C ASP A 242 -10.03 2.82 12.92
N LYS A 243 -10.64 3.90 12.45
CA LYS A 243 -10.53 5.24 13.05
C LYS A 243 -9.09 5.67 13.38
N GLY A 244 -8.17 5.41 12.46
CA GLY A 244 -6.75 5.75 12.61
C GLY A 244 -5.95 4.82 13.53
N LYS A 245 -6.52 3.71 13.99
CA LYS A 245 -5.88 2.75 14.89
C LYS A 245 -5.75 1.38 14.25
N LEU A 246 -4.66 0.69 14.59
CA LEU A 246 -4.49 -0.72 14.24
C LEU A 246 -5.38 -1.57 15.13
N VAL A 247 -6.25 -2.36 14.52
CA VAL A 247 -7.10 -3.34 15.20
C VAL A 247 -6.61 -4.74 14.78
N PRO A 248 -6.14 -5.57 15.73
CA PRO A 248 -5.61 -6.90 15.41
C PRO A 248 -6.64 -7.81 14.73
N LEU A 249 -6.20 -8.55 13.73
CA LEU A 249 -6.94 -9.61 13.06
C LEU A 249 -6.23 -10.96 13.29
N PRO A 250 -6.39 -11.59 14.47
CA PRO A 250 -5.68 -12.84 14.79
C PRO A 250 -6.07 -14.01 13.87
N ASN A 251 -7.28 -13.97 13.29
CA ASN A 251 -7.74 -14.94 12.29
C ASN A 251 -7.52 -14.45 10.85
N GLY A 252 -6.93 -13.27 10.68
CA GLY A 252 -6.77 -12.55 9.42
C GLY A 252 -8.03 -11.97 8.81
N ARG A 253 -7.85 -11.41 7.63
CA ARG A 253 -8.94 -10.87 6.81
C ARG A 253 -9.87 -11.98 6.32
N THR A 254 -11.17 -11.77 6.52
CA THR A 254 -12.23 -12.68 6.06
C THR A 254 -13.07 -12.13 4.91
N ARG A 255 -12.92 -10.84 4.56
CA ARG A 255 -13.72 -10.17 3.54
C ARG A 255 -12.89 -9.88 2.30
N ASN A 256 -13.43 -10.24 1.13
CA ASN A 256 -12.90 -9.80 -0.16
C ASN A 256 -12.81 -8.28 -0.22
N MET A 257 -11.75 -7.75 -0.85
CA MET A 257 -11.58 -6.33 -1.14
C MET A 257 -11.57 -5.38 0.08
N LYS A 258 -11.37 -5.89 1.32
CA LYS A 258 -11.15 -5.06 2.52
C LYS A 258 -9.68 -5.17 2.95
N PRO A 259 -8.74 -4.34 2.44
CA PRO A 259 -7.32 -4.54 2.70
C PRO A 259 -6.96 -4.50 4.20
N SER A 260 -5.94 -5.25 4.56
CA SER A 260 -5.31 -5.26 5.89
C SER A 260 -3.82 -4.93 5.79
N ILE A 261 -3.24 -4.40 6.86
CA ILE A 261 -1.81 -4.15 6.96
C ILE A 261 -1.14 -5.31 7.70
N LEU A 262 0.02 -5.74 7.19
CA LEU A 262 0.83 -6.78 7.81
C LEU A 262 2.13 -6.18 8.35
N LEU A 263 2.46 -6.51 9.59
CA LEU A 263 3.64 -6.00 10.30
C LEU A 263 4.41 -7.14 10.96
N ASN A 264 5.73 -7.06 11.05
CA ASN A 264 6.51 -8.00 11.86
C ASN A 264 6.55 -7.66 13.36
N ALA A 265 5.97 -6.52 13.75
CA ALA A 265 5.83 -6.01 15.11
C ALA A 265 4.35 -5.75 15.44
N GLN A 266 4.04 -5.57 16.73
CA GLN A 266 2.65 -5.36 17.19
C GLN A 266 2.13 -3.94 16.94
N ASN A 267 3.02 -3.01 16.62
CA ASN A 267 2.74 -1.61 16.35
C ASN A 267 3.52 -1.16 15.10
N LEU A 268 3.18 0.01 14.59
CA LEU A 268 3.79 0.51 13.36
C LEU A 268 5.20 1.06 13.63
N GLU A 269 5.42 1.66 14.79
CA GLU A 269 6.65 2.35 15.18
C GLU A 269 7.86 1.42 15.20
N ASP A 270 7.67 0.18 15.65
CA ASP A 270 8.69 -0.86 15.76
C ASP A 270 8.78 -1.73 14.48
N ALA A 271 7.86 -1.56 13.53
CA ALA A 271 7.81 -2.39 12.34
C ALA A 271 9.00 -2.12 11.41
N THR A 272 9.65 -3.19 10.97
CA THR A 272 10.70 -3.18 9.95
C THR A 272 10.32 -3.94 8.68
N ILE A 273 9.25 -4.73 8.75
CA ILE A 273 8.57 -5.31 7.59
C ILE A 273 7.13 -4.79 7.61
N ILE A 274 6.74 -4.14 6.51
CA ILE A 274 5.41 -3.55 6.34
C ILE A 274 4.88 -3.98 4.98
N ALA A 275 3.69 -4.55 4.95
CA ALA A 275 3.04 -4.95 3.72
C ALA A 275 1.53 -4.68 3.75
N LEU A 276 0.92 -4.65 2.58
CA LEU A 276 -0.53 -4.61 2.40
C LEU A 276 -1.02 -5.97 1.92
N ASN A 277 -1.99 -6.56 2.61
CA ASN A 277 -2.76 -7.70 2.13
C ASN A 277 -4.03 -7.20 1.46
N HIS A 278 -4.20 -7.45 0.16
CA HIS A 278 -5.33 -6.93 -0.61
C HIS A 278 -5.77 -7.86 -1.75
N GLY A 279 -6.93 -7.55 -2.35
CA GLY A 279 -7.56 -8.36 -3.40
C GLY A 279 -8.57 -9.39 -2.87
N PRO A 280 -8.94 -10.40 -3.67
CA PRO A 280 -9.68 -11.58 -3.21
C PRO A 280 -8.94 -12.29 -2.07
N VAL A 281 -9.62 -12.98 -1.15
CA VAL A 281 -8.95 -13.67 -0.03
C VAL A 281 -8.09 -14.83 -0.52
N ASP A 282 -8.62 -15.66 -1.43
CA ASP A 282 -7.95 -16.88 -1.92
C ASP A 282 -6.95 -16.62 -3.07
N ASP A 283 -6.92 -15.37 -3.57
CA ASP A 283 -6.01 -14.90 -4.62
C ASP A 283 -5.42 -13.54 -4.24
N ALA A 284 -5.08 -13.40 -2.95
CA ALA A 284 -4.58 -12.16 -2.41
C ALA A 284 -3.18 -11.84 -2.96
N GLU A 285 -2.98 -10.56 -3.25
CA GLU A 285 -1.65 -9.98 -3.41
C GLU A 285 -1.20 -9.47 -2.03
N ILE A 286 0.04 -9.79 -1.66
CA ILE A 286 0.73 -9.18 -0.53
C ILE A 286 1.82 -8.27 -1.08
N SER A 287 1.66 -6.96 -0.94
CA SER A 287 2.58 -5.96 -1.47
C SER A 287 3.42 -5.37 -0.34
N PHE A 288 4.71 -5.68 -0.33
CA PHE A 288 5.66 -5.22 0.68
C PHE A 288 6.11 -3.80 0.40
N LEU A 289 5.91 -2.88 1.34
CA LEU A 289 6.42 -1.49 1.27
C LEU A 289 7.90 -1.40 1.66
N THR A 290 8.41 -2.45 2.32
CA THR A 290 9.81 -2.60 2.74
C THR A 290 10.50 -3.70 1.95
N THR A 291 11.83 -3.77 2.02
CA THR A 291 12.61 -4.90 1.45
C THR A 291 12.13 -6.24 2.01
N ILE A 292 11.97 -7.24 1.13
CA ILE A 292 11.79 -8.64 1.54
C ILE A 292 13.20 -9.24 1.74
N PRO A 293 13.61 -9.60 2.96
CA PRO A 293 14.99 -10.00 3.21
C PRO A 293 15.38 -11.27 2.47
N MET A 294 16.60 -11.34 1.92
CA MET A 294 17.12 -12.52 1.21
C MET A 294 16.98 -13.82 2.03
N LYS A 295 17.22 -13.75 3.35
CA LYS A 295 17.08 -14.88 4.29
C LYS A 295 15.65 -15.45 4.42
N LYS A 296 14.65 -14.78 3.85
CA LYS A 296 13.25 -15.22 3.82
C LYS A 296 12.87 -15.85 2.48
N LEU A 297 13.78 -15.87 1.51
CA LEU A 297 13.55 -16.35 0.16
C LEU A 297 14.11 -17.76 0.01
N ASN A 298 13.31 -18.64 -0.60
CA ASN A 298 13.75 -19.95 -1.07
C ASN A 298 13.42 -20.09 -2.55
N PRO A 299 14.28 -20.70 -3.38
CA PRO A 299 13.88 -21.07 -4.72
C PRO A 299 12.77 -22.13 -4.64
N TYR A 300 11.66 -21.90 -5.34
CA TYR A 300 10.56 -22.84 -5.40
C TYR A 300 10.69 -23.71 -6.64
N ARG A 301 10.73 -25.03 -6.44
CA ARG A 301 10.64 -26.01 -7.53
C ARG A 301 9.19 -26.46 -7.64
N ARG A 302 8.64 -26.30 -8.84
CA ARG A 302 7.30 -26.78 -9.20
C ARG A 302 7.24 -28.29 -9.23
#